data_AF-A0A7C6ZFI2-F1
#
_entry.id   AF-A0A7C6ZFI2-F1
#
_cell.length_a   1.000
_cell.length_b   1.000
_cell.length_c   1.000
_cell.angle_alpha   90.00
_cell.angle_beta   90.00
_cell.angle_gamma   90.00
#
_symmetry.space_group_name_H-M   'P 1'
#
loop_
_entity.id
_entity.type
_entity.pdbx_description
1 polymer ?
#
loop_
_entity_poly.entity_id
_entity_poly.type
_entity_poly.pdbx_seq_one_letter_code
_entity_poly.pdbx_strand_id
1 'polypeptide(L)'
;MGFSLQEALRSRAVERVVVVEVAPPVVRWNRLYFAAFNGNALADRRVELVLDDLCLYLEREKAVKYDGIVLDIDNGPDWLVLAGNRRLYSGAGLSRVRDLL
;
A
#
# COMPACT_ATOMS: atom_id res chain seq x y z
N MET A 1 4.09 -6.69 6.28
CA MET A 1 3.53 -8.03 5.91
C MET A 1 3.09 -7.97 4.44
N GLY A 2 2.67 -9.06 3.78
CA GLY A 2 2.51 -9.08 2.30
C GLY A 2 1.34 -9.93 1.76
N PHE A 3 0.39 -10.29 2.62
CA PHE A 3 -0.71 -11.19 2.26
C PHE A 3 -1.76 -10.50 1.38
N SER A 4 -2.12 -9.26 1.68
CA SER A 4 -3.03 -8.46 0.83
C SER A 4 -2.48 -8.34 -0.61
N LEU A 5 -1.18 -8.11 -0.74
CA LEU A 5 -0.48 -8.12 -2.03
C LEU A 5 -0.52 -9.51 -2.69
N GLN A 6 -0.22 -10.57 -1.93
CA GLN A 6 -0.28 -11.94 -2.44
C GLN A 6 -1.66 -12.27 -3.01
N GLU A 7 -2.73 -11.92 -2.29
CA GLU A 7 -4.11 -12.14 -2.74
C GLU A 7 -4.43 -11.35 -4.01
N ALA A 8 -4.04 -10.07 -4.09
CA ALA A 8 -4.20 -9.28 -5.31
C ALA A 8 -3.48 -9.95 -6.51
N LEU A 9 -2.25 -10.41 -6.30
CA LEU A 9 -1.44 -11.05 -7.34
C LEU A 9 -1.96 -12.43 -7.79
N ARG A 10 -2.88 -13.07 -7.06
CA ARG A 10 -3.56 -14.30 -7.52
C ARG A 10 -4.49 -14.06 -8.71
N SER A 11 -5.01 -12.84 -8.85
CA SER A 11 -5.80 -12.47 -10.02
C SER A 11 -4.89 -12.33 -11.24
N ARG A 12 -5.27 -13.02 -12.33
CA ARG A 12 -4.57 -12.89 -13.62
C ARG A 12 -4.86 -11.56 -14.33
N ALA A 13 -5.92 -10.86 -13.93
CA ALA A 13 -6.27 -9.55 -14.49
C ALA A 13 -5.40 -8.42 -13.94
N VAL A 14 -4.65 -8.66 -12.85
CA VAL A 14 -3.76 -7.66 -12.26
C VAL A 14 -2.47 -7.60 -13.09
N GLU A 15 -2.26 -6.46 -13.75
CA GLU A 15 -1.08 -6.18 -14.57
C GLU A 15 0.02 -5.42 -13.80
N ARG A 16 -0.37 -4.55 -12.87
CA ARG A 16 0.53 -3.75 -12.02
C ARG A 16 -0.06 -3.59 -10.63
N VAL A 17 0.79 -3.59 -9.61
CA VAL A 17 0.42 -3.22 -8.24
C VAL A 17 1.46 -2.24 -7.70
N VAL A 18 1.00 -1.09 -7.21
CA VAL A 18 1.86 -0.15 -6.47
C VAL A 18 1.60 -0.36 -4.98
N VAL A 19 2.65 -0.68 -4.22
CA VAL A 19 2.60 -0.80 -2.77
C VAL A 19 3.30 0.42 -2.18
N VAL A 20 2.53 1.28 -1.52
CA VAL A 20 3.07 2.43 -0.78
C VAL A 20 3.21 2.03 0.68
N GLU A 21 4.45 2.00 1.18
CA GLU A 21 4.77 1.62 2.56
C GLU A 21 5.63 2.69 3.21
N VAL A 22 5.17 3.22 4.34
CA VAL A 22 5.85 4.32 5.04
C VAL A 22 7.00 3.84 5.92
N ALA A 23 6.99 2.58 6.34
CA ALA A 23 7.93 2.01 7.29
C ALA A 23 8.96 1.08 6.61
N PRO A 24 10.20 1.55 6.35
CA PRO A 24 11.29 0.70 5.86
C PRO A 24 11.52 -0.59 6.67
N PRO A 25 11.36 -0.63 8.01
CA PRO A 25 11.44 -1.87 8.76
C PRO A 25 10.44 -2.93 8.30
N VAL A 26 9.21 -2.55 7.93
CA VAL A 26 8.16 -3.49 7.51
C VAL A 26 8.52 -4.17 6.19
N VAL A 27 9.10 -3.41 5.24
CA VAL A 27 9.63 -3.97 3.99
C VAL A 27 10.78 -4.94 4.26
N ARG A 28 11.73 -4.55 5.13
CA ARG A 28 12.86 -5.42 5.48
C ARG A 28 12.38 -6.71 6.12
N TRP A 29 11.46 -6.62 7.07
CA TRP A 29 10.87 -7.80 7.70
C TRP A 29 10.10 -8.66 6.71
N ASN A 30 9.37 -8.06 5.76
CA ASN A 30 8.70 -8.81 4.70
C ASN A 30 9.71 -9.68 3.95
N ARG A 31 10.79 -9.07 3.45
CA ARG A 31 11.83 -9.78 2.68
C ARG A 31 12.56 -10.85 3.50
N LEU A 32 12.90 -10.56 4.76
CA LEU A 32 13.73 -11.45 5.58
C LEU A 32 12.93 -12.59 6.23
N TYR A 33 11.72 -12.31 6.69
CA TYR A 33 10.98 -13.23 7.56
C TYR A 33 9.66 -13.71 6.97
N PHE A 34 9.01 -12.92 6.10
CA PHE A 34 7.64 -13.23 5.63
C PHE A 34 7.55 -13.66 4.16
N ALA A 35 8.61 -13.50 3.37
CA ALA A 35 8.62 -13.80 1.94
C ALA A 35 8.20 -15.25 1.67
N ALA A 36 8.70 -16.21 2.45
CA ALA A 36 8.34 -17.63 2.30
C ALA A 36 6.85 -17.92 2.55
N PHE A 37 6.18 -17.09 3.36
CA PHE A 37 4.77 -17.28 3.71
C PHE A 37 3.82 -16.56 2.76
N ASN A 38 4.25 -15.46 2.15
CA ASN A 38 3.44 -14.68 1.21
C ASN A 38 3.75 -14.98 -0.27
N GLY A 39 4.49 -16.05 -0.57
CA GLY A 39 4.85 -16.42 -1.94
C GLY A 39 5.84 -15.45 -2.60
N ASN A 40 6.68 -14.79 -1.79
CA ASN A 40 7.65 -13.78 -2.21
C ASN A 40 7.00 -12.64 -3.01
N ALA A 41 5.82 -12.20 -2.59
CA ALA A 41 4.96 -11.29 -3.35
C ALA A 41 5.65 -9.96 -3.72
N LEU A 42 6.50 -9.40 -2.84
CA LEU A 42 7.25 -8.17 -3.13
C LEU A 42 8.29 -8.31 -4.25
N ALA A 43 8.62 -9.53 -4.67
CA ALA A 43 9.53 -9.79 -5.78
C ALA A 43 8.81 -10.09 -7.10
N ASP A 44 7.46 -10.12 -7.12
CA ASP A 44 6.71 -10.26 -8.36
C ASP A 44 6.99 -9.04 -9.26
N ARG A 45 7.30 -9.29 -10.53
CA ARG A 45 7.63 -8.27 -11.53
C ARG A 45 6.52 -7.22 -11.77
N ARG A 46 5.29 -7.52 -11.37
CA ARG A 46 4.14 -6.60 -11.45
C ARG A 46 4.15 -5.57 -10.32
N VAL A 47 5.01 -5.75 -9.31
CA VAL A 47 4.99 -4.96 -8.08
C VAL A 47 6.01 -3.84 -8.13
N GLU A 48 5.52 -2.64 -7.89
CA GLU A 48 6.33 -1.46 -7.61
C GLU A 48 6.19 -1.12 -6.12
N LEU A 49 7.31 -1.12 -5.40
CA LEU A 49 7.34 -0.73 -4.00
C LEU A 49 7.79 0.73 -3.90
N VAL A 50 6.94 1.56 -3.32
CA VAL A 50 7.21 2.98 -3.03
C VAL A 50 7.35 3.14 -1.52
N LEU A 51 8.53 3.56 -1.07
CA LEU A 51 8.77 3.92 0.33
C LEU A 51 8.45 5.39 0.55
N ASP A 52 7.18 5.69 0.86
CA ASP A 52 6.70 7.06 1.12
C ASP A 52 5.47 7.04 2.04
N ASP A 53 5.10 8.21 2.56
CA ASP A 53 3.81 8.42 3.22
C ASP A 53 2.71 8.47 2.16
N LEU A 54 1.64 7.69 2.34
CA LEU A 54 0.54 7.62 1.37
C LEU A 54 -0.10 8.99 1.12
N CYS A 55 -0.29 9.84 2.14
CA CYS A 55 -0.89 11.16 1.95
C CYS A 55 0.00 12.05 1.07
N LEU A 56 1.33 11.97 1.22
CA LEU A 56 2.28 12.72 0.39
C LEU A 56 2.34 12.16 -1.03
N TYR A 57 2.32 10.83 -1.15
CA TYR A 57 2.26 10.15 -2.45
C TYR A 57 1.04 10.60 -3.27
N LEU A 58 -0.15 10.57 -2.65
CA LEU A 58 -1.42 11.01 -3.26
C LEU A 58 -1.41 12.49 -3.67
N GLU A 59 -0.64 13.35 -2.99
CA GLU A 59 -0.54 14.77 -3.33
C GLU A 59 0.31 15.02 -4.58
N ARG A 60 1.29 14.15 -4.83
CA ARG A 60 2.19 14.23 -5.99
C ARG A 60 1.59 13.54 -7.21
N GLU A 61 0.96 12.39 -6.99
CA GLU A 61 0.45 11.55 -8.07
C GLU A 61 -0.98 11.97 -8.45
N LYS A 62 -1.09 12.87 -9.43
CA LYS A 62 -2.39 13.41 -9.89
C LYS A 62 -2.85 12.90 -11.24
N ALA A 63 -1.97 12.22 -11.99
CA ALA A 63 -2.22 11.83 -13.37
C ALA A 63 -2.48 10.33 -13.56
N VAL A 64 -2.15 9.49 -12.57
CA VAL A 64 -2.33 8.04 -12.65
C VAL A 64 -3.71 7.65 -12.12
N LYS A 65 -4.35 6.71 -12.83
CA LYS A 65 -5.61 6.08 -12.43
C LYS A 65 -5.38 4.61 -12.09
N TYR A 66 -6.14 4.10 -11.13
CA TYR A 66 -6.08 2.71 -10.66
C TYR A 66 -7.46 2.05 -10.78
N ASP A 67 -7.50 0.80 -11.21
CA ASP A 67 -8.76 0.03 -11.27
C ASP A 67 -9.28 -0.37 -9.89
N GLY A 68 -8.42 -0.31 -8.87
CA GLY A 68 -8.78 -0.61 -7.50
C GLY A 68 -7.71 -0.12 -6.52
N ILE A 69 -8.16 0.26 -5.32
CA ILE A 69 -7.30 0.73 -4.24
C ILE A 69 -7.67 -0.03 -2.97
N VAL A 70 -6.66 -0.56 -2.28
CA VAL A 70 -6.80 -1.23 -0.98
C VAL A 70 -6.04 -0.42 0.06
N LEU A 71 -6.75 0.04 1.09
CA LEU A 71 -6.16 0.75 2.22
C LEU A 71 -5.96 -0.23 3.39
N ASP A 72 -4.81 -0.89 3.42
CA ASP A 72 -4.40 -1.83 4.47
C ASP A 72 -3.50 -1.11 5.50
N ILE A 73 -4.10 -0.19 6.26
CA ILE A 73 -3.39 0.66 7.23
C ILE A 73 -3.91 0.38 8.64
N ASP A 74 -2.99 0.06 9.53
CA ASP A 74 -3.28 -0.13 10.94
C ASP A 74 -3.66 1.20 11.62
N ASN A 75 -4.85 1.23 12.25
CA ASN A 75 -5.30 2.32 13.13
C ASN A 75 -5.41 1.88 14.60
N GLY A 76 -4.67 0.84 14.99
CA GLY A 76 -4.65 0.31 16.35
C GLY A 76 -4.02 1.28 17.37
N PRO A 77 -4.24 1.07 18.68
CA PRO A 77 -4.16 2.17 19.64
C PRO A 77 -2.80 2.89 19.82
N ASP A 78 -1.61 2.30 19.59
CA ASP A 78 -0.41 2.91 20.20
C ASP A 78 0.96 2.86 19.48
N TRP A 79 1.13 2.34 18.25
CA TRP A 79 2.52 2.21 17.74
C TRP A 79 2.81 2.43 16.24
N LEU A 80 1.80 2.45 15.36
CA LEU A 80 1.97 2.77 13.92
C LEU A 80 1.01 3.85 13.40
N VAL A 81 0.24 4.47 14.30
CA VAL A 81 -0.71 5.51 13.91
C VAL A 81 0.05 6.80 13.69
N LEU A 82 0.35 7.07 12.42
CA LEU A 82 0.79 8.40 12.03
C LEU A 82 -0.40 9.36 12.19
N ALA A 83 -0.14 10.58 12.66
CA ALA A 83 -1.17 11.63 12.71
C ALA A 83 -1.82 11.86 11.32
N GLY A 84 -1.06 11.58 10.25
CA GLY A 84 -1.53 11.57 8.86
C GLY A 84 -2.66 10.58 8.57
N ASN A 85 -2.77 9.47 9.29
CA ASN A 85 -3.83 8.47 9.07
C ASN A 85 -5.22 9.09 9.32
N ARG A 86 -5.37 9.94 10.34
CA ARG A 86 -6.64 10.66 10.59
C ARG A 86 -7.04 11.54 9.41
N ARG A 87 -6.06 12.15 8.74
CA ARG A 87 -6.30 12.97 7.55
C ARG A 87 -6.73 12.11 6.36
N LEU A 88 -6.11 10.95 6.16
CA LEU A 88 -6.48 10.00 5.11
C LEU A 88 -7.94 9.56 5.24
N TYR A 89 -8.39 9.22 6.44
CA TYR A 89 -9.77 8.76 6.70
C TYR A 89 -10.80 9.90 6.86
N SER A 90 -10.41 11.16 6.65
CA SER A 90 -11.36 12.26 6.54
C SER A 90 -12.13 12.20 5.22
N GLY A 91 -13.28 12.88 5.11
CA GLY A 91 -14.04 12.94 3.85
C GLY A 91 -13.24 13.51 2.68
N ALA A 92 -12.37 14.49 2.94
CA ALA A 92 -11.46 15.04 1.94
C ALA A 92 -10.36 14.05 1.54
N GLY A 93 -9.81 13.30 2.50
CA GLY A 93 -8.81 12.27 2.25
C GLY A 93 -9.36 11.12 1.40
N LEU A 94 -10.52 10.58 1.77
CA LEU A 94 -11.18 9.52 1.00
C LEU A 94 -11.62 9.99 -0.39
N SER A 95 -12.06 11.26 -0.53
CA SER A 95 -12.37 11.83 -1.84
C SER A 95 -11.13 11.85 -2.74
N ARG A 96 -9.96 12.23 -2.22
CA ARG A 96 -8.71 12.19 -3.00
C ARG A 96 -8.33 10.77 -3.43
N VAL A 97 -8.50 9.78 -2.56
CA VAL A 97 -8.28 8.36 -2.91
C VAL A 97 -9.23 7.94 -4.03
N ARG A 98 -10.52 8.26 -3.91
CA ARG A 98 -11.52 7.97 -4.94
C ARG A 98 -11.21 8.67 -6.26
N ASP A 99 -10.67 9.87 -6.23
CA ASP A 99 -10.33 10.62 -7.45
C ASP A 99 -9.15 10.00 -8.22
N LEU A 100 -8.49 8.96 -7.69
CA LEU A 100 -7.50 8.14 -8.40
C LEU A 100 -8.08 6.84 -8.96
N LEU A 101 -9.34 6.51 -8.67
CA LEU A 101 -10.11 5.51 -9.43
C LEU A 101 -10.59 6.14 -10.75
#